data_AF-A0A661IHK1-F1
#
_entry.id   AF-A0A661IHK1-F1
#
_cell.length_a   1.000
_cell.length_b   1.000
_cell.length_c   1.000
_cell.angle_alpha   90.00
_cell.angle_beta   90.00
_cell.angle_gamma   90.00
#
_symmetry.space_group_name_H-M   'P 1'
#
loop_
_entity.id
_entity.type
_entity.pdbx_description
1 polymer ?
#
loop_
_entity_poly.entity_id
_entity_poly.type
_entity_poly.pdbx_seq_one_letter_code
_entity_poly.pdbx_strand_id
1 'polypeptide(L)'
;MMRRLVKDYLFRAAKRIGVLKQFQKEGDFADVVREAQEVVELLLKALIMEAGLEVPKVHDVGKYIRENLELFPEEIKRTIDEISEISRRLRKERELSFYGAADWIPSEEYGPEDAQKAISDAERIFEIVNRSLEKWK
;
A
#
# COMPACT_ATOMS: atom_id res chain seq x y z
N MET A 1 4.76 9.72 -20.78
CA MET A 1 4.13 10.35 -19.59
C MET A 1 3.91 9.32 -18.48
N MET A 2 3.24 8.20 -18.78
CA MET A 2 2.93 7.11 -17.83
C MET A 2 4.14 6.53 -17.09
N ARG A 3 5.24 6.17 -17.79
CA ARG A 3 6.49 5.73 -17.12
C ARG A 3 7.11 6.75 -16.15
N ARG A 4 6.88 8.06 -16.36
CA ARG A 4 7.35 9.08 -15.41
C ARG A 4 6.49 9.11 -14.16
N LEU A 5 5.18 8.86 -14.30
CA LEU A 5 4.24 8.79 -13.19
C LEU A 5 4.48 7.54 -12.33
N VAL A 6 4.74 6.38 -12.94
CA VAL A 6 5.15 5.16 -12.22
C VAL A 6 6.40 5.41 -11.36
N LYS A 7 7.41 6.08 -11.93
CA LYS A 7 8.62 6.47 -11.20
C LYS A 7 8.34 7.45 -10.06
N ASP A 8 7.45 8.42 -10.27
CA ASP A 8 7.02 9.35 -9.23
C ASP A 8 6.33 8.63 -8.07
N TYR A 9 5.46 7.65 -8.37
CA TYR A 9 4.75 6.87 -7.36
C TYR A 9 5.71 6.07 -6.48
N LEU A 10 6.72 5.40 -7.08
CA LEU A 10 7.77 4.71 -6.33
C LEU A 10 8.57 5.67 -5.45
N PHE A 11 8.99 6.81 -6.02
CA PHE A 11 9.77 7.81 -5.30
C PHE A 11 9.01 8.31 -4.07
N ARG A 12 7.73 8.66 -4.24
CA ARG A 12 6.87 9.14 -3.15
C ARG A 12 6.56 8.05 -2.13
N ALA A 13 6.30 6.83 -2.57
CA ALA A 13 6.09 5.69 -1.67
C ALA A 13 7.30 5.47 -0.76
N ALA A 14 8.52 5.48 -1.32
CA ALA A 14 9.75 5.35 -0.54
C ALA A 14 9.91 6.46 0.51
N LYS A 15 9.57 7.71 0.16
CA LYS A 15 9.60 8.84 1.10
C LYS A 15 8.58 8.67 2.22
N ARG A 16 7.36 8.26 1.88
CA ARG A 16 6.27 8.06 2.84
C ARG A 16 6.54 6.90 3.80
N ILE A 17 7.17 5.81 3.36
CA ILE A 17 7.68 4.76 4.26
C ILE A 17 8.64 5.33 5.32
N GLY A 18 9.49 6.29 4.93
CA GLY A 18 10.33 7.02 5.88
C GLY A 18 9.53 7.82 6.91
N VAL A 19 8.43 8.44 6.49
CA VAL A 19 7.50 9.18 7.36
C VAL A 19 6.76 8.25 8.33
N LEU A 20 6.36 7.04 7.90
CA LEU A 20 5.74 6.07 8.80
C LEU A 20 6.63 5.77 10.02
N LYS A 21 7.94 5.63 9.79
CA LYS A 21 8.91 5.39 10.88
C LYS A 21 9.08 6.60 11.79
N GLN A 22 8.77 7.81 11.32
CA GLN A 22 8.74 9.01 12.14
C GLN A 22 7.49 9.03 13.02
N PHE A 23 6.30 8.84 12.44
CA PHE A 23 5.05 8.76 13.20
C PHE A 23 5.09 7.67 14.27
N GLN A 24 5.65 6.49 13.96
CA GLN A 24 5.83 5.42 14.95
C GLN A 24 6.70 5.85 16.15
N LYS A 25 7.75 6.64 15.92
CA LYS A 25 8.61 7.17 17.00
C LYS A 25 7.91 8.22 17.84
N GLU A 26 7.01 8.99 17.22
CA GLU A 26 6.22 10.03 17.87
C GLU A 26 5.00 9.46 18.61
N GLY A 27 4.72 8.16 18.47
CA GLY A 27 3.56 7.51 19.08
C GLY A 27 2.27 7.68 18.29
N ASP A 28 2.35 8.18 17.07
CA ASP A 28 1.20 8.44 16.20
C ASP A 28 0.83 7.20 15.37
N PHE A 29 0.29 6.19 16.05
CA PHE A 29 0.06 4.88 15.45
C PHE A 29 -1.11 4.88 14.45
N ALA A 30 -2.13 5.70 14.68
CA ALA A 30 -3.26 5.85 13.78
C ALA A 30 -2.82 6.42 12.42
N ASP A 31 -1.98 7.47 12.42
CA ASP A 31 -1.46 8.03 11.17
C ASP A 31 -0.45 7.11 10.48
N VAL A 32 0.28 6.26 11.21
CA VAL A 32 1.06 5.18 10.58
C VAL A 32 0.14 4.26 9.75
N VAL A 33 -0.94 3.76 10.35
CA VAL A 33 -1.88 2.85 9.65
C VAL A 33 -2.53 3.56 8.46
N ARG A 34 -2.95 4.82 8.66
CA ARG A 34 -3.59 5.61 7.62
C ARG A 34 -2.68 5.86 6.41
N GLU A 35 -1.45 6.29 6.67
CA GLU A 35 -0.48 6.64 5.64
C GLU A 35 0.07 5.37 4.95
N ALA A 36 0.23 4.26 5.68
CA ALA A 36 0.60 2.97 5.11
C ALA A 36 -0.42 2.49 4.06
N GLN A 37 -1.72 2.71 4.31
CA GLN A 37 -2.76 2.43 3.31
C GLN A 37 -2.53 3.20 2.01
N GLU A 38 -2.20 4.50 2.08
CA GLU A 38 -1.94 5.30 0.88
C GLU A 38 -0.69 4.84 0.15
N VAL A 39 0.36 4.46 0.89
CA VAL A 39 1.59 3.92 0.31
C VAL A 39 1.31 2.66 -0.49
N VAL A 40 0.58 1.70 0.10
CA VAL A 40 0.20 0.45 -0.56
C VAL A 40 -0.67 0.72 -1.78
N GLU A 41 -1.69 1.59 -1.65
CA GLU A 41 -2.55 1.96 -2.79
C GLU A 41 -1.74 2.58 -3.93
N LEU A 42 -0.82 3.50 -3.63
CA LEU A 42 0.01 4.17 -4.61
C LEU A 42 0.92 3.18 -5.37
N LEU A 43 1.54 2.25 -4.65
CA LEU A 43 2.40 1.21 -5.21
C LEU A 43 1.64 0.24 -6.12
N LEU A 44 0.47 -0.22 -5.70
CA LEU A 44 -0.34 -1.14 -6.50
C LEU A 44 -0.92 -0.45 -7.74
N LYS A 45 -1.26 0.85 -7.65
CA LYS A 45 -1.64 1.65 -8.83
C LYS A 45 -0.47 1.82 -9.81
N ALA A 46 0.76 1.92 -9.31
CA ALA A 46 1.95 1.95 -10.17
C ALA A 46 2.11 0.66 -10.96
N LEU A 47 1.90 -0.51 -10.32
CA LEU A 47 1.90 -1.80 -11.01
C LEU A 47 0.83 -1.87 -12.09
N ILE A 48 -0.40 -1.46 -11.79
CA ILE A 48 -1.50 -1.45 -12.77
C ILE A 48 -1.13 -0.61 -14.01
N MET A 49 -0.62 0.59 -13.81
CA MET A 49 -0.22 1.46 -14.92
C MET A 49 0.90 0.86 -15.76
N GLU A 50 1.88 0.22 -15.14
CA GLU A 50 3.00 -0.38 -15.86
C GLU A 50 2.58 -1.66 -16.61
N ALA A 51 1.55 -2.38 -16.13
CA ALA A 51 0.87 -3.44 -16.88
C ALA A 51 0.06 -2.94 -18.10
N GLY A 52 0.01 -1.62 -18.33
CA GLY A 52 -0.77 -1.00 -19.41
C GLY A 52 -2.27 -0.92 -19.14
N LEU A 53 -2.69 -1.14 -17.89
CA LEU A 53 -4.09 -1.11 -17.47
C LEU A 53 -4.49 0.28 -16.99
N GLU A 54 -5.77 0.63 -17.18
CA GLU A 54 -6.34 1.81 -16.54
C GLU A 54 -6.46 1.61 -15.04
N VAL A 55 -6.11 2.65 -14.28
CA VAL A 55 -6.21 2.63 -12.82
C VAL A 55 -7.69 2.69 -12.43
N PRO A 56 -8.20 1.71 -11.66
CA PRO A 56 -9.61 1.69 -11.32
C PRO A 56 -9.93 2.80 -10.31
N LYS A 57 -11.17 3.30 -10.35
CA LYS A 57 -11.71 4.24 -9.35
C LYS A 57 -12.15 3.53 -8.07
N VAL A 58 -11.37 2.57 -7.61
CA VAL A 58 -11.59 1.82 -6.36
C VAL A 58 -10.32 1.86 -5.51
N HIS A 59 -10.49 1.64 -4.20
CA HIS A 59 -9.39 1.67 -3.23
C HIS A 59 -8.91 0.27 -2.79
N ASP A 60 -9.66 -0.80 -3.08
CA ASP A 60 -9.15 -2.17 -3.00
C ASP A 60 -8.50 -2.55 -4.33
N VAL A 61 -7.21 -2.24 -4.44
CA VAL A 61 -6.44 -2.38 -5.66
C VAL A 61 -5.94 -3.82 -5.85
N GLY A 62 -5.76 -4.56 -4.74
CA GLY A 62 -5.34 -5.96 -4.78
C GLY A 62 -6.32 -6.86 -5.52
N LYS A 63 -7.63 -6.67 -5.31
CA LYS A 63 -8.66 -7.41 -6.05
C LYS A 63 -8.57 -7.20 -7.57
N TYR A 64 -8.38 -5.96 -8.00
CA TYR A 64 -8.26 -5.61 -9.42
C TYR A 64 -7.05 -6.27 -10.09
N ILE A 65 -5.91 -6.30 -9.40
CA ILE A 65 -4.70 -7.00 -9.88
C ILE A 65 -4.98 -8.50 -10.04
N ARG A 66 -5.68 -9.11 -9.07
CA ARG A 66 -6.03 -10.55 -9.13
C ARG A 66 -6.92 -10.87 -10.33
N GLU A 67 -7.89 -10.02 -10.64
CA GLU A 67 -8.78 -10.20 -11.79
C GLU A 67 -8.03 -10.11 -13.14
N ASN A 68 -6.88 -9.44 -13.16
CA ASN A 68 -6.06 -9.23 -14.36
C ASN A 68 -4.69 -9.92 -14.28
N LEU A 69 -4.55 -10.95 -13.44
CA LEU A 69 -3.26 -11.49 -13.00
C LEU A 69 -2.36 -11.96 -14.15
N GLU A 70 -2.94 -12.37 -15.28
CA GLU A 70 -2.21 -12.85 -16.44
C GLU A 70 -1.31 -11.79 -17.11
N LEU A 71 -1.61 -10.50 -16.91
CA LEU A 71 -0.83 -9.38 -17.44
C LEU A 71 0.38 -9.02 -16.57
N PHE A 72 0.50 -9.63 -15.39
CA PHE A 72 1.55 -9.33 -14.42
C PHE A 72 2.68 -10.37 -14.45
N PRO A 73 3.91 -9.99 -14.05
CA PRO A 73 5.05 -10.90 -14.05
C PRO A 73 4.91 -11.96 -12.95
N GLU A 74 5.67 -13.06 -13.07
CA GLU A 74 5.63 -14.20 -12.13
C GLU A 74 5.80 -13.81 -10.66
N GLU A 75 6.55 -12.76 -10.37
CA GLU A 75 6.70 -12.23 -9.00
C GLU A 75 5.35 -11.84 -8.38
N ILE A 76 4.51 -11.14 -9.14
CA ILE A 76 3.17 -10.73 -8.71
C ILE A 76 2.25 -11.95 -8.65
N LYS A 77 2.32 -12.85 -9.63
CA LYS A 77 1.51 -14.08 -9.64
C LYS A 77 1.73 -14.92 -8.39
N ARG A 78 2.99 -15.05 -7.95
CA ARG A 78 3.37 -15.81 -6.74
C ARG A 78 2.99 -15.12 -5.43
N THR A 79 2.85 -13.80 -5.42
CA THR A 79 2.59 -12.99 -4.22
C THR A 79 1.18 -12.42 -4.16
N ILE A 80 0.30 -12.79 -5.10
CA ILE A 80 -1.04 -12.17 -5.24
C ILE A 80 -1.93 -12.33 -4.01
N ASP A 81 -1.82 -13.46 -3.30
CA ASP A 81 -2.57 -13.70 -2.06
C ASP A 81 -2.14 -12.74 -0.96
N GLU A 82 -0.82 -12.57 -0.77
CA GLU A 82 -0.22 -11.61 0.17
C GLU A 82 -0.61 -10.16 -0.21
N ILE A 83 -0.48 -9.78 -1.48
CA ILE A 83 -0.87 -8.45 -1.99
C ILE A 83 -2.35 -8.17 -1.70
N SER A 84 -3.22 -9.13 -2.01
CA SER A 84 -4.67 -8.98 -1.85
C SER A 84 -5.07 -8.86 -0.38
N GLU A 85 -4.42 -9.63 0.49
CA GLU A 85 -4.66 -9.58 1.93
C GLU A 85 -4.25 -8.22 2.52
N ILE A 86 -3.02 -7.77 2.24
CA ILE A 86 -2.49 -6.50 2.73
C ILE A 86 -3.35 -5.34 2.24
N SER A 87 -3.64 -5.28 0.93
CA SER A 87 -4.45 -4.20 0.34
C SER A 87 -5.84 -4.15 0.96
N ARG A 88 -6.50 -5.31 1.11
CA ARG A 88 -7.84 -5.39 1.69
C ARG A 88 -7.86 -5.01 3.17
N ARG A 89 -6.89 -5.48 3.97
CA ARG A 89 -6.83 -5.15 5.40
C ARG A 89 -6.61 -3.67 5.62
N LEU A 90 -5.55 -3.09 5.03
CA LEU A 90 -5.26 -1.66 5.19
C LEU A 90 -6.40 -0.78 4.63
N ARG A 91 -7.07 -1.22 3.55
CA ARG A 91 -8.25 -0.52 3.06
C ARG A 91 -9.35 -0.42 4.12
N LYS A 92 -9.62 -1.48 4.90
CA LYS A 92 -10.65 -1.46 5.95
C LYS A 92 -10.32 -0.46 7.06
N GLU A 93 -9.04 -0.29 7.36
CA GLU A 93 -8.58 0.65 8.38
C GLU A 93 -8.71 2.12 7.95
N ARG A 94 -8.77 2.40 6.64
CA ARG A 94 -8.63 3.77 6.10
C ARG A 94 -9.53 4.82 6.75
N GLU A 95 -10.83 4.57 6.86
CA GLU A 95 -11.75 5.54 7.47
C GLU A 95 -11.61 5.54 8.99
N LEU A 96 -11.44 4.36 9.59
CA LEU A 96 -11.38 4.20 11.04
C LEU A 96 -10.12 4.86 11.64
N SER A 97 -8.97 4.69 11.02
CA SER A 97 -7.70 5.28 11.46
C SER A 97 -7.63 6.79 11.27
N PHE A 98 -8.50 7.37 10.44
CA PHE A 98 -8.53 8.81 10.20
C PHE A 98 -9.62 9.53 11.00
N TYR A 99 -10.85 9.01 10.99
CA TYR A 99 -12.01 9.67 11.61
C TYR A 99 -12.42 9.08 12.95
N GLY A 100 -12.01 7.84 13.25
CA GLY A 100 -12.56 7.09 14.37
C GLY A 100 -14.05 6.75 14.19
N ALA A 101 -14.70 6.47 15.30
CA ALA A 101 -16.14 6.26 15.40
C ALA A 101 -16.66 6.81 16.75
N ALA A 102 -17.97 6.74 17.00
CA ALA A 102 -18.61 7.32 18.18
C ALA A 102 -17.94 6.91 19.52
N ASP A 103 -17.51 5.66 19.61
CA ASP A 103 -16.83 5.08 20.79
C ASP A 103 -15.42 4.56 20.44
N TRP A 104 -14.78 5.13 19.41
CA TRP A 104 -13.47 4.67 18.93
C TRP A 104 -12.57 5.85 18.56
N ILE A 105 -11.58 6.14 19.39
CA ILE A 105 -10.65 7.26 19.21
C ILE A 105 -9.33 6.71 18.65
N PRO A 106 -8.93 7.05 17.41
CA PRO A 106 -7.77 6.42 16.77
C PRO A 106 -6.47 6.53 17.57
N SER A 107 -6.21 7.68 18.19
CA SER A 107 -5.01 7.91 19.00
C SER A 107 -4.97 7.11 20.32
N GLU A 108 -6.09 6.53 20.73
CA GLU A 108 -6.20 5.70 21.95
C GLU A 108 -6.23 4.21 21.62
N GLU A 109 -6.77 3.84 20.45
CA GLU A 109 -7.04 2.45 20.08
C GLU A 109 -5.94 1.81 19.22
N TYR A 110 -5.24 2.58 18.36
CA TYR A 110 -4.13 2.03 17.59
C TYR A 110 -2.86 1.99 18.43
N GLY A 111 -2.17 0.85 18.42
CA GLY A 111 -0.97 0.62 19.20
C GLY A 111 0.31 0.44 18.38
N PRO A 112 1.46 0.26 19.06
CA PRO A 112 2.75 0.01 18.42
C PRO A 112 2.74 -1.21 17.49
N GLU A 113 1.96 -2.25 17.81
CA GLU A 113 1.87 -3.47 17.01
C GLU A 113 1.14 -3.22 15.67
N ASP A 114 0.08 -2.42 15.67
CA ASP A 114 -0.65 -2.03 14.45
C ASP A 114 0.25 -1.22 13.53
N ALA A 115 0.95 -0.23 14.10
CA ALA A 115 1.91 0.59 13.37
C ALA A 115 3.05 -0.26 12.80
N GLN A 116 3.62 -1.16 13.60
CA GLN A 116 4.70 -2.05 13.15
C GLN A 116 4.25 -2.94 12.01
N LYS A 117 3.05 -3.52 12.12
CA LYS A 117 2.47 -4.35 11.07
C LYS A 117 2.27 -3.54 9.78
N ALA A 118 1.64 -2.38 9.87
CA ALA A 118 1.38 -1.49 8.73
C ALA A 118 2.67 -1.05 8.02
N ILE A 119 3.74 -0.74 8.77
CA ILE A 119 5.06 -0.43 8.20
C ILE A 119 5.62 -1.64 7.46
N SER A 120 5.64 -2.82 8.09
CA SER A 120 6.16 -4.04 7.47
C SER A 120 5.39 -4.41 6.20
N ASP A 121 4.08 -4.20 6.18
CA ASP A 121 3.28 -4.44 4.99
C ASP A 121 3.59 -3.44 3.87
N ALA A 122 3.74 -2.15 4.19
CA ALA A 122 4.11 -1.12 3.22
C ALA A 122 5.51 -1.38 2.61
N GLU A 123 6.48 -1.76 3.44
CA GLU A 123 7.82 -2.16 3.01
C GLU A 123 7.80 -3.42 2.14
N ARG A 124 6.98 -4.40 2.51
CA ARG A 124 6.82 -5.65 1.76
C ARG A 124 6.23 -5.42 0.37
N ILE A 125 5.16 -4.62 0.27
CA ILE A 125 4.58 -4.26 -1.02
C ILE A 125 5.59 -3.45 -1.86
N PHE A 126 6.34 -2.53 -1.24
CA PHE A 126 7.38 -1.78 -1.93
C PHE A 126 8.44 -2.70 -2.55
N GLU A 127 8.92 -3.68 -1.79
CA GLU A 127 9.89 -4.68 -2.25
C GLU A 127 9.34 -5.50 -3.44
N ILE A 128 8.13 -6.04 -3.30
CA ILE A 128 7.46 -6.83 -4.36
C ILE A 128 7.31 -5.99 -5.64
N VAL A 129 6.83 -4.76 -5.51
CA VAL A 129 6.62 -3.86 -6.65
C VAL A 129 7.96 -3.55 -7.29
N ASN A 130 8.96 -3.12 -6.53
CA ASN A 130 10.26 -2.75 -7.09
C ASN A 130 10.91 -3.91 -7.85
N ARG A 131 10.90 -5.12 -7.28
CA ARG A 131 11.42 -6.33 -7.96
C ARG A 131 10.64 -6.67 -9.22
N SER A 132 9.32 -6.50 -9.20
CA SER A 132 8.47 -6.79 -10.36
C SER A 132 8.75 -5.82 -11.51
N LEU A 133 8.94 -4.54 -11.21
CA LEU A 133 9.27 -3.50 -12.19
C LEU A 133 10.65 -3.69 -12.82
N GLU A 134 11.61 -4.27 -12.10
CA GLU A 134 12.92 -4.63 -12.66
C GLU A 134 12.82 -5.75 -13.71
N LYS A 135 11.90 -6.70 -13.51
CA LYS A 135 11.65 -7.85 -14.41
C LYS A 135 10.77 -7.52 -15.62
N TRP A 136 10.14 -6.35 -15.65
CA TRP A 136 9.36 -5.86 -16.79
C TRP A 136 10.19 -5.16 -17.88
N LYS A 137 11.50 -4.99 -17.65
CA LYS A 137 12.45 -4.51 -18.66
C LYS A 137 12.91 -5.64 -19.57
#